data_AF-A0A2M6WVE9-F1
#
_entry.id   AF-A0A2M6WVE9-F1
#
_cell.length_a   1.000
_cell.length_b   1.000
_cell.length_c   1.000
_cell.angle_alpha   90.00
_cell.angle_beta   90.00
_cell.angle_gamma   90.00
#
_symmetry.space_group_name_H-M   'P 1'
#
loop_
_entity.id
_entity.type
_entity.pdbx_description
1 polymer ?
#
loop_
_entity_poly.entity_id
_entity_poly.type
_entity_poly.pdbx_seq_one_letter_code
_entity_poly.pdbx_strand_id
1 'polypeptide(L)'
;MEENNFNQNIDDINPDVSENRYSENAPQTNGERSKSIGPIIGLAIIIVILIFGGLYYWGSQINKQQTQKQLDNVTAEMIENQKDNALEQLQAQSKSDEITDIEIDLNDTVLEGLDQELENIDVEFSF
;
A
#
# COMPACT_ATOMS: atom_id res chain seq x y z
N MET A 1 68.21 28.71 81.62
CA MET A 1 67.06 28.27 82.43
C MET A 1 65.96 29.26 82.13
N GLU A 2 65.11 28.95 81.16
CA GLU A 2 63.85 29.66 80.91
C GLU A 2 62.75 28.62 81.07
N GLU A 3 61.75 29.00 81.86
CA GLU A 3 60.76 28.09 82.42
C GLU A 3 59.70 27.68 81.40
N ASN A 4 59.34 26.40 81.48
CA ASN A 4 58.13 25.85 80.90
C ASN A 4 56.93 26.26 81.75
N ASN A 5 55.88 26.81 81.14
CA ASN A 5 54.52 26.69 81.70
C ASN A 5 53.45 26.68 80.60
N PHE A 6 53.19 25.45 80.14
CA PHE A 6 51.87 24.83 80.00
C PHE A 6 50.65 25.75 79.79
N ASN A 7 50.13 25.74 78.55
CA ASN A 7 48.76 26.11 78.25
C ASN A 7 47.99 24.83 77.86
N GLN A 8 47.15 24.33 78.77
CA GLN A 8 46.04 23.39 78.51
C GLN A 8 44.76 24.23 78.58
N ASN A 9 43.71 24.07 77.77
CA ASN A 9 42.97 22.88 77.34
C ASN A 9 42.00 23.47 76.27
N ILE A 10 41.97 23.02 75.01
CA ILE A 10 41.21 21.89 74.46
C ILE A 10 39.89 22.32 73.82
N ASP A 11 39.66 21.69 72.67
CA ASP A 11 38.41 21.52 71.91
C ASP A 11 37.74 22.75 71.31
N ASP A 12 38.13 23.06 70.08
CA ASP A 12 37.14 23.06 69.00
C ASP A 12 37.73 22.39 67.75
N ILE A 13 37.20 21.21 67.49
CA ILE A 13 37.60 20.29 66.43
C ILE A 13 37.04 20.80 65.09
N ASN A 14 37.97 21.14 64.19
CA ASN A 14 37.95 21.11 62.71
C ASN A 14 37.05 19.96 62.15
N PRO A 15 36.44 19.98 60.94
CA PRO A 15 37.03 20.59 59.74
C PRO A 15 36.09 21.13 58.66
N ASP A 16 36.72 21.86 57.73
CA ASP A 16 36.47 21.81 56.28
C ASP A 16 34.99 21.76 55.84
N VAL A 17 34.49 22.92 55.37
CA VAL A 17 33.20 23.01 54.67
C VAL A 17 33.31 22.20 53.39
N SER A 18 33.04 20.90 53.52
CA SER A 18 32.87 19.97 52.44
C SER A 18 31.83 20.51 51.48
N GLU A 19 32.26 20.78 50.25
CA GLU A 19 31.39 20.90 49.07
C GLU A 19 30.30 19.83 49.17
N ASN A 20 29.07 20.22 49.46
CA ASN A 20 27.94 19.35 49.24
C ASN A 20 27.75 19.21 47.73
N ARG A 21 28.50 18.23 47.21
CA ARG A 21 28.27 17.49 45.99
C ARG A 21 26.85 16.95 46.05
N TYR A 22 25.88 17.71 45.55
CA TYR A 22 24.70 17.10 44.97
C TYR A 22 25.14 16.47 43.65
N SER A 23 25.86 15.35 43.74
CA SER A 23 25.84 14.35 42.69
C SER A 23 24.42 13.80 42.69
N GLU A 24 23.56 14.45 41.92
CA GLU A 24 22.38 13.81 41.37
C GLU A 24 22.89 12.62 40.54
N ASN A 25 22.99 11.46 41.19
CA ASN A 25 23.06 10.17 40.52
C ASN A 25 21.69 9.95 39.87
N ALA A 26 21.41 10.67 38.79
CA ALA A 26 20.48 10.18 37.80
C ALA A 26 21.04 8.81 37.37
N PRO A 27 20.25 7.73 37.41
CA PRO A 27 20.68 6.49 36.78
C PRO A 27 21.02 6.80 35.33
N GLN A 28 22.31 6.78 35.01
CA GLN A 28 22.77 6.75 33.64
C GLN A 28 22.32 5.38 33.11
N THR A 29 21.08 5.31 32.66
CA THR A 29 20.65 4.23 31.78
C THR A 29 21.40 4.46 30.48
N ASN A 30 22.64 3.97 30.42
CA ASN A 30 23.25 3.55 29.16
C ASN A 30 22.44 2.35 28.68
N GLY A 31 21.17 2.59 28.35
CA GLY A 31 20.41 1.70 27.50
C GLY A 31 21.06 1.81 26.14
N GLU A 32 21.87 0.82 25.78
CA GLU A 32 22.21 0.58 24.40
C GLU A 32 20.92 0.69 23.60
N ARG A 33 20.79 1.76 22.80
CA ARG A 33 19.64 1.94 21.91
C ARG A 33 19.76 0.86 20.85
N SER A 34 19.27 -0.34 21.15
CA SER A 34 19.15 -1.43 20.20
C SER A 34 18.42 -0.88 18.99
N LYS A 35 19.12 -0.79 17.86
CA LYS A 35 18.59 -0.23 16.62
C LYS A 35 17.35 -1.05 16.25
N SER A 36 16.15 -0.52 16.50
CA SER A 36 14.94 -1.30 16.29
C SER A 36 14.74 -1.48 14.79
N ILE A 37 14.81 -2.72 14.33
CA ILE A 37 14.68 -3.09 12.92
C ILE A 37 13.21 -3.05 12.47
N GLY A 38 12.26 -3.13 13.40
CA GLY A 38 10.82 -3.13 13.12
C GLY A 38 10.32 -1.94 12.28
N PRO A 39 10.60 -0.68 12.66
CA PRO A 39 10.23 0.48 11.86
C PRO A 39 10.85 0.50 10.46
N ILE A 40 12.07 -0.02 10.31
CA ILE A 40 12.77 -0.09 9.03
C ILE A 40 12.09 -1.10 8.11
N ILE A 41 11.74 -2.28 8.64
CA ILE A 41 10.98 -3.32 7.90
C ILE A 41 9.58 -2.81 7.54
N GLY A 42 8.90 -2.14 8.47
CA GLY A 42 7.58 -1.57 8.22
C GLY A 42 7.60 -0.53 7.10
N LEU A 43 8.61 0.35 7.10
CA LEU A 43 8.80 1.33 6.02
C LEU A 43 9.08 0.65 4.67
N ALA A 44 9.90 -0.41 4.66
CA ALA A 44 10.20 -1.14 3.44
C ALA A 44 8.93 -1.74 2.80
N ILE A 45 8.03 -2.32 3.62
CA ILE A 45 6.75 -2.88 3.14
C ILE A 45 5.87 -1.78 2.54
N ILE A 46 5.78 -0.61 3.19
CA ILE A 46 5.00 0.53 2.68
C ILE A 46 5.53 0.98 1.32
N ILE A 47 6.86 1.10 1.16
CA ILE A 47 7.47 1.49 -0.11
C ILE A 47 7.14 0.49 -1.21
N VAL A 48 7.22 -0.81 -0.92
CA VAL A 48 6.88 -1.86 -1.89
C VAL A 48 5.41 -1.75 -2.33
N ILE A 49 4.48 -1.56 -1.39
CA ILE A 49 3.06 -1.38 -1.70
C ILE A 49 2.83 -0.11 -2.55
N LEU A 50 3.53 0.99 -2.26
CA LEU A 50 3.41 2.22 -3.05
C LEU A 50 3.96 2.05 -4.48
N ILE A 51 5.05 1.31 -4.65
CA ILE A 51 5.58 1.00 -5.99
C ILE A 51 4.57 0.15 -6.75
N PHE A 52 4.05 -0.93 -6.17
CA PHE A 52 3.06 -1.77 -6.83
C PHE A 52 1.75 -1.02 -7.10
N GLY A 53 1.24 -0.25 -6.14
CA GLY A 53 0.04 0.55 -6.30
C GLY A 53 0.20 1.64 -7.37
N GLY A 54 1.36 2.31 -7.37
CA GLY A 54 1.70 3.32 -8.38
C GLY A 54 1.84 2.72 -9.78
N LEU A 55 2.55 1.61 -9.92
CA LEU A 55 2.71 0.90 -11.19
C LEU A 55 1.38 0.31 -11.69
N TYR A 56 0.53 -0.21 -10.81
CA TYR A 56 -0.80 -0.71 -11.14
C TYR A 56 -1.70 0.42 -11.68
N TYR A 57 -1.75 1.55 -10.96
CA TYR A 57 -2.56 2.70 -11.35
C TYR A 57 -2.06 3.32 -12.67
N TRP A 58 -0.74 3.51 -12.80
CA TRP A 58 -0.15 4.09 -14.00
C TRP A 58 -0.27 3.16 -15.22
N GLY A 59 -0.04 1.86 -15.05
CA GLY A 59 -0.24 0.87 -16.11
C GLY A 59 -1.70 0.79 -16.58
N SER A 60 -2.66 0.83 -15.65
CA SER A 60 -4.08 0.87 -15.97
C SER A 60 -4.46 2.12 -16.78
N GLN A 61 -3.88 3.28 -16.45
CA GLN A 61 -4.17 4.55 -17.12
C GLN A 61 -3.64 4.62 -18.56
N ILE A 62 -2.54 3.92 -18.88
CA ILE A 62 -2.00 3.87 -20.24
C ILE A 62 -2.91 3.02 -21.14
N ASN A 63 -3.40 1.87 -20.66
CA ASN A 63 -4.32 1.03 -21.42
C ASN A 63 -5.63 1.76 -21.72
N LYS A 64 -6.19 2.48 -20.74
CA LYS A 64 -7.45 3.25 -20.93
C LYS A 64 -7.34 4.30 -22.05
N GLN A 65 -6.19 4.96 -22.20
CA GLN A 65 -5.99 5.93 -23.28
C GLN A 65 -5.85 5.29 -24.66
N GLN A 66 -5.43 4.02 -24.74
CA GLN A 66 -5.41 3.29 -26.02
C GLN A 66 -6.78 2.77 -26.41
N THR A 67 -7.61 2.36 -25.44
CA THR A 67 -9.01 1.98 -25.68
C THR A 67 -9.83 3.18 -26.16
N GLN A 68 -9.72 4.34 -25.48
CA GLN A 68 -10.47 5.54 -25.86
C GLN A 68 -10.16 6.05 -27.28
N LYS A 69 -8.89 5.98 -27.71
CA LYS A 69 -8.49 6.39 -29.06
C LYS A 69 -8.99 5.46 -30.17
N GLN A 70 -9.27 4.20 -29.84
CA GLN A 70 -9.91 3.29 -30.79
C GLN A 70 -11.38 3.65 -30.98
N LEU A 71 -12.07 4.06 -29.91
CA LEU A 71 -13.47 4.50 -29.99
C LEU A 71 -13.69 5.73 -30.85
N ASP A 72 -12.80 6.71 -30.78
CA ASP A 72 -12.92 7.95 -31.56
C ASP A 72 -12.88 7.73 -33.09
N ASN A 73 -12.48 6.54 -33.56
CA ASN A 73 -12.45 6.18 -34.98
C ASN A 73 -13.55 5.18 -35.40
N VAL A 74 -14.38 4.71 -34.46
CA VAL A 74 -15.49 3.81 -34.75
C VAL A 74 -16.75 4.65 -34.99
N THR A 75 -17.35 4.50 -36.16
CA THR A 75 -18.60 5.18 -36.52
C THR A 75 -19.79 4.22 -36.51
N ALA A 76 -21.00 4.79 -36.44
CA ALA A 76 -22.28 4.12 -36.68
C ALA A 76 -22.22 3.10 -37.82
N GLU A 77 -21.86 3.58 -39.02
CA GLU A 77 -21.83 2.78 -40.25
C GLU A 77 -20.77 1.69 -40.17
N MET A 78 -19.67 1.90 -39.45
CA MET A 78 -18.67 0.85 -39.26
C MET A 78 -19.16 -0.24 -38.30
N ILE A 79 -19.98 0.09 -37.30
CA ILE A 79 -20.59 -0.88 -36.38
C ILE A 79 -21.67 -1.69 -37.11
N GLU A 80 -22.56 -1.03 -37.85
CA GLU A 80 -23.65 -1.69 -38.59
C GLU A 80 -23.13 -2.74 -39.60
N ASN A 81 -21.95 -2.49 -40.19
CA ASN A 81 -21.33 -3.41 -41.14
C ASN A 81 -20.43 -4.48 -40.51
N GLN A 82 -20.26 -4.48 -39.17
CA GLN A 82 -19.50 -5.52 -38.48
C GLN A 82 -20.36 -6.75 -38.20
N LYS A 83 -19.74 -7.94 -38.32
CA LYS A 83 -20.38 -9.19 -37.93
C LYS A 83 -20.37 -9.30 -36.40
N ASP A 84 -21.56 -9.39 -35.82
CA ASP A 84 -21.76 -9.66 -34.40
C ASP A 84 -21.56 -11.17 -34.12
N ASN A 85 -20.36 -11.50 -33.62
CA ASN A 85 -19.99 -12.88 -33.32
C ASN A 85 -20.48 -13.30 -31.93
N ALA A 86 -20.63 -12.38 -30.98
CA ALA A 86 -21.11 -12.73 -29.65
C ALA A 86 -22.60 -13.09 -29.71
N LEU A 87 -23.41 -12.36 -30.48
CA LEU A 87 -24.80 -12.70 -30.74
C LEU A 87 -24.94 -14.07 -31.41
N GLU A 88 -24.11 -14.38 -32.40
CA GLU A 88 -24.14 -15.69 -33.08
C GLU A 88 -23.84 -16.83 -32.11
N GLN A 89 -22.91 -16.63 -31.18
CA GLN A 89 -22.56 -17.61 -30.14
C GLN A 89 -23.67 -17.73 -29.08
N LEU A 90 -24.24 -16.60 -28.63
CA LEU A 90 -25.35 -16.61 -27.68
C LEU A 90 -26.62 -17.25 -28.28
N GLN A 91 -26.81 -17.14 -29.59
CA GLN A 91 -27.91 -17.82 -30.30
C GLN A 91 -27.68 -19.32 -30.53
N ALA A 92 -26.44 -19.81 -30.37
CA ALA A 92 -26.10 -21.22 -30.59
C ALA A 92 -26.52 -22.14 -29.43
N GLN A 93 -27.07 -21.59 -28.34
CA GLN A 93 -27.55 -22.36 -27.20
C GLN A 93 -28.61 -23.39 -27.59
N SER A 94 -28.60 -24.53 -26.90
CA SER A 94 -29.58 -25.59 -27.11
C SER A 94 -30.99 -25.16 -26.65
N LYS A 95 -32.01 -25.87 -27.13
CA LYS A 95 -33.42 -25.72 -26.66
C LYS A 95 -33.83 -26.86 -25.72
N SER A 96 -32.86 -27.64 -25.25
CA SER A 96 -33.10 -28.83 -24.45
C SER A 96 -33.22 -28.45 -22.99
N ASP A 97 -34.13 -29.13 -22.28
CA ASP A 97 -34.27 -29.01 -20.83
C ASP A 97 -33.52 -30.14 -20.10
N GLU A 98 -32.73 -30.94 -20.82
CA GLU A 98 -31.90 -31.98 -20.23
C GLU A 98 -30.70 -31.37 -19.49
N ILE A 99 -30.39 -31.91 -18.31
CA ILE A 99 -29.34 -31.35 -17.43
C ILE A 99 -27.98 -31.33 -18.13
N THR A 100 -27.64 -32.37 -18.90
CA THR A 100 -26.37 -32.45 -19.61
C THR A 100 -26.23 -31.38 -20.68
N ASP A 101 -27.33 -31.02 -21.35
CA ASP A 101 -27.31 -29.99 -22.40
C ASP A 101 -27.17 -28.59 -21.79
N ILE A 102 -27.80 -28.35 -20.64
CA ILE A 102 -27.65 -27.09 -19.88
C ILE A 102 -26.20 -26.90 -19.41
N GLU A 103 -25.54 -27.95 -18.93
CA GLU A 103 -24.13 -27.89 -18.52
C GLU A 103 -23.20 -27.57 -19.69
N ILE A 104 -23.52 -28.07 -20.89
CA ILE A 104 -22.79 -27.75 -22.12
C ILE A 104 -23.01 -26.28 -22.48
N ASP A 105 -24.26 -25.82 -22.54
CA ASP A 105 -24.60 -24.44 -22.90
C ASP A 105 -23.93 -23.42 -21.96
N LEU A 106 -23.87 -23.71 -20.65
CA LEU A 106 -23.20 -22.84 -19.68
C LEU A 106 -21.68 -22.80 -19.85
N ASN A 107 -21.05 -23.93 -20.21
CA ASN A 107 -19.61 -23.97 -20.48
C ASN A 107 -19.24 -23.31 -21.80
N ASP A 108 -20.14 -23.38 -22.79
CA ASP A 108 -19.97 -22.79 -24.11
C ASP A 108 -20.44 -21.33 -24.16
N THR A 109 -20.96 -20.79 -23.05
CA THR A 109 -21.33 -19.37 -22.95
C THR A 109 -20.07 -18.50 -22.99
N VAL A 110 -19.83 -17.88 -24.14
CA VAL A 110 -18.73 -16.92 -24.34
C VAL A 110 -19.24 -15.51 -24.06
N LEU A 111 -18.64 -14.86 -23.07
CA LEU A 111 -18.91 -13.45 -22.71
C LEU A 111 -17.76 -12.51 -23.13
N GLU A 112 -16.75 -13.06 -23.80
CA GLU A 112 -15.59 -12.31 -24.25
C GLU A 112 -15.99 -11.40 -25.41
N GLY A 113 -15.68 -10.10 -25.29
CA GLY A 113 -16.04 -9.09 -26.28
C GLY A 113 -17.36 -8.37 -26.03
N LEU A 114 -18.18 -8.79 -25.06
CA LEU A 114 -19.43 -8.09 -24.72
C LEU A 114 -19.22 -6.65 -24.27
N ASP A 115 -18.12 -6.36 -23.57
CA ASP A 115 -17.78 -4.99 -23.17
C ASP A 115 -17.64 -4.07 -24.38
N GLN A 116 -17.05 -4.58 -25.47
CA GLN A 116 -16.87 -3.84 -26.71
C GLN A 116 -18.20 -3.69 -27.49
N GLU A 117 -19.07 -4.69 -27.44
CA GLU A 117 -20.41 -4.62 -28.02
C GLU A 117 -21.28 -3.58 -27.31
N LEU A 118 -21.27 -3.55 -25.98
CA LEU A 118 -21.97 -2.53 -25.20
C LEU A 118 -21.45 -1.13 -25.50
N GLU A 119 -20.13 -0.99 -25.65
CA GLU A 119 -19.52 0.28 -26.01
C GLU A 119 -19.88 0.70 -27.45
N ASN A 120 -19.96 -0.24 -28.40
CA ASN A 120 -20.46 0.03 -29.75
C ASN A 120 -21.93 0.48 -29.75
N ILE A 121 -22.78 -0.11 -28.91
CA ILE A 121 -24.18 0.30 -28.74
C ILE A 121 -24.27 1.75 -28.26
N ASP A 122 -23.43 2.15 -27.30
CA ASP A 122 -23.40 3.53 -26.81
C ASP A 122 -23.00 4.51 -27.93
N VAL A 123 -22.03 4.13 -28.76
CA VAL A 123 -21.65 4.91 -29.97
C VAL A 123 -22.82 5.00 -30.95
N GLU A 124 -23.56 3.90 -31.16
CA GLU A 124 -24.73 3.86 -32.04
C GLU A 124 -25.89 4.74 -31.54
N PHE A 125 -26.04 4.98 -30.24
CA PHE A 125 -27.11 5.85 -29.75
C PHE A 125 -26.72 7.32 -29.54
N SER A 126 -25.46 7.68 -29.85
CA SER A 126 -24.91 9.01 -29.59
C SER A 126 -25.09 10.05 -30.71
N PHE A 127 -25.89 9.73 -31.74
CA PHE A 127 -26.13 10.59 -32.92
C PHE A 127 -27.01 11.82 -32.64
#